data_AF-A0A933L986-F1
#
_entry.id   AF-A0A933L986-F1
#
_cell.length_a   1.000
_cell.length_b   1.000
_cell.length_c   1.000
_cell.angle_alpha   90.00
_cell.angle_beta   90.00
_cell.angle_gamma   90.00
#
_symmetry.space_group_name_H-M   'P 1'
#
loop_
_entity.id
_entity.type
_entity.pdbx_description
1 polymer ?
#
loop_
_entity_poly.entity_id
_entity_poly.type
_entity_poly.pdbx_seq_one_letter_code
_entity_poly.pdbx_strand_id
1 'polypeptide(L)' 'MSDQETQSSQTEAYCVKCKSKKKMNDAQTVTMKNGRQALQGKCETCGTGMYKILGKK' A
#
# COMPACT_ATOMS: atom_id res chain seq x y z
N MET A 1 -16.34 -0.15 25.74
CA MET A 1 -15.43 0.90 25.23
C MET A 1 -14.25 0.14 24.65
N SER A 2 -14.28 -0.20 23.36
CA SER A 2 -13.97 0.67 22.22
C SER A 2 -12.57 0.35 21.73
N ASP A 3 -12.39 -0.83 21.13
CA ASP A 3 -11.27 -1.09 20.23
C ASP A 3 -11.83 -1.93 19.07
N GLN A 4 -12.75 -1.32 18.32
CA GLN A 4 -13.05 -1.78 16.97
C GLN A 4 -11.95 -1.32 16.03
N GLU A 5 -11.65 -2.21 15.10
CA GLU A 5 -11.03 -1.98 13.80
C GLU A 5 -9.55 -1.62 13.77
N THR A 6 -8.75 -2.59 13.29
CA THR A 6 -8.20 -2.40 11.95
C THR A 6 -8.09 -3.75 11.23
N GLN A 7 -9.03 -4.03 10.32
CA GLN A 7 -8.86 -5.10 9.33
C GLN A 7 -7.66 -4.75 8.45
N SER A 8 -6.54 -5.40 8.73
CA SER A 8 -5.29 -5.30 7.99
C SER A 8 -5.39 -6.08 6.68
N SER A 9 -5.93 -5.45 5.64
CA SER A 9 -5.82 -5.87 4.24
C SER A 9 -4.40 -5.62 3.73
N GLN A 10 -3.47 -6.46 4.17
CA GLN A 10 -2.04 -6.34 3.86
C GLN A 10 -1.79 -6.72 2.40
N THR A 11 -1.63 -5.70 1.54
CA THR A 11 -1.19 -5.91 0.17
C THR A 11 0.31 -6.26 0.20
N GLU A 12 0.68 -7.47 -0.19
CA GLU A 12 2.09 -7.85 -0.30
C GLU A 12 2.74 -7.19 -1.52
N ALA A 13 3.90 -6.58 -1.32
CA ALA A 13 4.67 -5.91 -2.35
C ALA A 13 6.17 -6.23 -2.21
N TYR A 14 6.86 -6.30 -3.34
CA TYR A 14 8.30 -6.56 -3.36
C TYR A 14 9.07 -5.30 -2.97
N CYS A 15 9.75 -5.33 -1.83
CA CYS A 15 10.59 -4.23 -1.40
C CYS A 15 12.00 -4.42 -1.97
N VAL A 16 12.43 -3.49 -2.82
CA VAL A 16 13.78 -3.51 -3.44
C VAL A 16 14.91 -3.34 -2.42
N LYS A 17 14.66 -2.60 -1.32
CA LYS A 17 15.66 -2.48 -0.23
C LYS A 17 15.80 -3.77 0.56
N CYS A 18 14.69 -4.44 0.85
CA CYS A 18 14.69 -5.69 1.62
C CYS A 18 14.90 -6.92 0.74
N LYS A 19 14.95 -6.75 -0.59
CA LYS A 19 15.01 -7.80 -1.63
C LYS A 19 14.03 -8.95 -1.40
N SER A 20 12.91 -8.67 -0.75
CA SER A 20 11.93 -9.66 -0.29
C SER A 20 10.51 -9.11 -0.45
N LYS A 21 9.55 -10.04 -0.57
CA LYS A 21 8.13 -9.70 -0.54
C LYS A 21 7.78 -9.32 0.90
N LYS A 22 7.27 -8.12 1.08
CA LYS A 22 6.91 -7.54 2.38
C LYS A 22 5.51 -6.97 2.31
N LYS A 23 4.89 -6.87 3.47
CA LYS A 23 3.55 -6.29 3.58
C LYS A 23 3.63 -4.78 3.38
N MET A 24 2.67 -4.26 2.64
CA MET A 24 2.45 -2.83 2.48
C MET A 24 1.53 -2.38 3.62
N ASN A 25 2.06 -1.58 4.54
CA ASN A 25 1.29 -0.84 5.53
C ASN A 25 0.66 0.39 4.89
N ASP A 26 -0.49 0.80 5.43
CA ASP A 26 -1.24 1.97 4.96
C ASP A 26 -1.51 1.94 3.45
N ALA A 27 -1.95 0.79 2.93
CA ALA A 27 -2.36 0.65 1.53
C ALA A 27 -3.62 1.48 1.25
N GLN A 28 -3.43 2.73 0.83
CA GLN A 28 -4.46 3.69 0.50
C GLN A 28 -4.64 3.80 -1.01
N THR A 29 -5.88 3.67 -1.47
CA THR A 29 -6.21 3.91 -2.88
C THR A 29 -6.39 5.41 -3.10
N VAL A 30 -5.44 6.04 -3.78
CA VAL A 30 -5.50 7.43 -4.19
C VAL A 30 -5.94 7.53 -5.65
N THR A 31 -6.96 8.34 -5.92
CA THR A 31 -7.39 8.63 -7.28
C THR A 31 -6.73 9.93 -7.71
N MET A 32 -5.87 9.88 -8.72
CA MET A 32 -5.22 11.06 -9.27
C MET A 32 -6.23 11.86 -10.11
N LYS A 33 -6.01 13.19 -10.24
CA LYS A 33 -6.91 14.13 -10.94
C LYS A 33 -7.18 13.80 -12.42
N ASN A 34 -6.37 12.93 -13.00
CA ASN A 34 -6.42 12.41 -14.36
C ASN A 34 -7.18 11.06 -14.46
N GLY A 35 -8.00 10.71 -13.46
CA GLY A 35 -8.89 9.53 -13.48
C GLY A 35 -8.20 8.20 -13.19
N ARG A 36 -6.87 8.19 -13.03
CA ARG A 36 -6.08 6.98 -12.77
C ARG A 36 -6.06 6.68 -11.28
N GLN A 37 -6.34 5.43 -10.91
CA GLN A 37 -6.21 4.97 -9.53
C GLN A 37 -4.77 4.50 -9.29
N ALA A 38 -4.23 4.84 -8.12
CA ALA A 38 -2.98 4.32 -7.62
C ALA A 38 -3.20 3.83 -6.20
N LEU A 39 -2.65 2.68 -5.88
CA LEU A 39 -2.47 2.24 -4.51
C LEU A 39 -1.16 2.87 -4.01
N GLN A 40 -1.24 3.71 -3.00
CA GLN A 40 -0.10 4.20 -2.26
C GLN A 40 -0.02 3.40 -0.97
N GLY A 41 1.18 3.05 -0.53
CA GLY A 41 1.39 2.52 0.81
C GLY A 41 2.86 2.58 1.18
N LYS A 42 3.22 1.95 2.29
CA LYS A 42 4.57 1.97 2.84
C LYS A 42 5.03 0.56 3.14
N CYS A 43 6.31 0.29 2.93
CA CYS A 43 6.89 -0.97 3.37
C CYS A 43 6.92 -1.02 4.91
N GLU A 44 6.34 -2.06 5.53
CA GLU A 44 6.31 -2.23 6.99
C GLU A 44 7.72 -2.35 7.62
N THR A 45 8.71 -2.80 6.86
CA THR A 45 10.06 -3.06 7.39
C THR A 45 11.06 -1.92 7.22
N CYS A 46 10.95 -1.15 6.13
CA CYS A 46 11.90 -0.08 5.85
C CYS A 46 11.24 1.31 5.73
N GLY A 47 9.91 1.38 5.88
CA GLY A 47 9.13 2.61 5.76
C GLY A 47 9.11 3.22 4.35
N THR A 48 9.75 2.59 3.36
CA THR A 48 9.86 3.15 2.01
C THR A 48 8.46 3.18 1.36
N GLY A 49 8.07 4.35 0.86
CA GLY A 49 6.80 4.54 0.15
C GLY A 49 6.78 3.71 -1.13
N MET A 50 5.76 2.88 -1.27
CA MET A 50 5.53 2.02 -2.42
C MET A 50 4.24 2.49 -3.10
N TYR A 51 4.29 2.63 -4.42
CA TYR A 51 3.14 3.00 -5.21
C TYR A 51 2.89 1.91 -6.23
N LYS A 52 1.71 1.30 -6.18
CA LYS A 52 1.23 0.35 -7.18
C LYS A 52 0.14 1.02 -7.98
N ILE A 53 0.45 1.41 -9.21
CA ILE A 53 -0.54 2.00 -10.10
C ILE A 53 -1.59 0.92 -10.41
N LEU A 54 -2.80 1.10 -9.88
CA LEU A 54 -3.96 0.29 -10.20
C LEU A 54 -4.61 0.93 -11.42
N GLY A 55 -4.01 0.73 -12.59
CA GLY A 55 -4.57 1.22 -13.84
C GLY A 55 -6.02 0.76 -13.95
N LYS A 56 -6.96 1.70 -14.06
CA LYS A 56 -8.34 1.39 -14.41
C LYS A 56 -8.47 1.42 -15.94
N LYS A 57 -9.21 0.42 -16.43
CA LYS A 57 -9.86 0.25 -17.74
C LYS A 57 -9.85 1.46 -18.66
#